data_AF-A0ABD6MQV0-F1
#
_entry.id   AF-A0ABD6MQV0-F1
#
_cell.length_a   1.000
_cell.length_b   1.000
_cell.length_c   1.000
_cell.angle_alpha   90.00
_cell.angle_beta   90.00
_cell.angle_gamma   90.00
#
_symmetry.space_group_name_H-M   'P 1'
#
loop_
_entity.id
_entity.type
_entity.pdbx_description
1 polymer ?
#
loop_
_entity_poly.entity_id
_entity_poly.type
_entity_poly.pdbx_seq_one_letter_code
_entity_poly.pdbx_strand_id
1 'polypeptide(L)'
;MKAYDLGFGESAGALSVHPGRSIEIDLPGARVAGWCGGRAPGVGAASWPRSPVTGLPMIHVITLELPEDYRRKGDDLVAVSFFQADDHVADAIEGVDELLAGTAPTPEQAADPFLAAVAATAAARHPRQEDLEDMIGGAHALIRLTAEEFAAPRIDPPADIRPDGLGDKYSRGQNAWDDSAPETTVWIGERTGDPNTGLAPTEDSEDGEGGYVDAWSSDDEDLEAFWSSVEGVSHLGGTVMPCQGLPAGLTPYVFELEDGVGGVNFGGGNAQIDLESGVFDWAQ
;
A
#
# COMPACT_ATOMS: atom_id res chain seq x y z
N MET A 1 17.85 7.24 -12.11
CA MET A 1 17.06 6.92 -10.93
C MET A 1 17.19 8.03 -9.92
N LYS A 2 16.08 8.38 -9.29
CA LYS A 2 15.97 9.37 -8.22
C LYS A 2 15.17 8.73 -7.07
N ALA A 3 15.45 9.13 -5.85
CA ALA A 3 14.58 8.84 -4.71
C ALA A 3 13.53 9.95 -4.57
N TYR A 4 12.40 9.64 -3.96
CA TYR A 4 11.30 10.59 -3.77
C TYR A 4 10.62 10.43 -2.42
N ASP A 5 10.37 11.54 -1.74
CA ASP A 5 9.57 11.56 -0.52
C ASP A 5 8.11 11.88 -0.82
N LEU A 6 7.22 11.29 -0.01
CA LEU A 6 5.80 11.59 -0.03
C LEU A 6 5.43 12.59 1.07
N GLY A 7 4.49 13.46 0.74
CA GLY A 7 3.90 14.40 1.70
C GLY A 7 2.39 14.42 1.57
N PHE A 8 1.70 14.65 2.67
CA PHE A 8 0.24 14.57 2.74
C PHE A 8 -0.34 15.91 3.15
N GLY A 9 -1.33 16.42 2.42
CA GLY A 9 -1.96 17.70 2.75
C GLY A 9 -2.65 18.39 1.58
N GLU A 10 -3.34 19.49 1.88
CA GLU A 10 -4.14 20.23 0.89
C GLU A 10 -3.31 21.13 -0.03
N SER A 11 -2.09 21.49 0.36
CA SER A 11 -1.22 22.38 -0.42
C SER A 11 0.26 22.10 -0.21
N ALA A 12 1.08 22.38 -1.23
CA ALA A 12 2.53 22.19 -1.18
C ALA A 12 3.25 22.89 -0.02
N GLY A 13 2.68 23.96 0.54
CA GLY A 13 3.28 24.70 1.66
C GLY A 13 2.81 24.27 3.06
N ALA A 14 1.99 23.22 3.14
CA ALA A 14 1.42 22.70 4.38
C ALA A 14 1.26 21.17 4.26
N LEU A 15 2.40 20.49 4.13
CA LEU A 15 2.47 19.03 4.02
C LEU A 15 2.94 18.44 5.35
N SER A 16 2.46 17.23 5.63
CA SER A 16 2.90 16.42 6.75
C SER A 16 3.43 15.05 6.29
N VAL A 17 4.25 14.41 7.12
CA VAL A 17 4.79 13.06 6.85
C VAL A 17 3.72 11.97 6.96
N HIS A 18 2.62 12.22 7.68
CA HIS A 18 1.43 11.35 7.70
C HIS A 18 0.14 12.16 7.49
N PRO A 19 -0.91 11.56 6.90
CA PRO A 19 -2.23 12.17 6.81
C PRO A 19 -2.78 12.57 8.18
N GLY A 20 -3.22 13.83 8.32
CA GLY A 20 -3.87 14.32 9.53
C GLY A 20 -2.96 14.51 10.76
N ARG A 21 -1.65 14.28 10.66
CA ARG A 21 -0.68 14.59 11.73
C ARG A 21 -0.01 15.94 11.51
N SER A 22 0.53 16.52 12.58
CA SER A 22 1.17 17.85 12.59
C SER A 22 2.68 17.83 12.33
N ILE A 23 3.26 16.68 12.02
CA ILE A 23 4.70 16.58 11.73
C ILE A 23 4.90 17.05 10.30
N GLU A 24 5.39 18.29 10.15
CA GLU A 24 5.54 18.95 8.85
C GLU A 24 6.73 18.38 8.07
N ILE A 25 6.61 18.39 6.74
CA ILE A 25 7.69 18.06 5.82
C ILE A 25 7.81 19.16 4.75
N ASP A 26 9.04 19.59 4.48
CA ASP A 26 9.32 20.46 3.33
C ASP A 26 9.70 19.58 2.13
N LEU A 27 8.93 19.70 1.05
CA LEU A 27 9.16 18.97 -0.19
C LEU A 27 9.40 19.99 -1.33
N PRO A 28 10.65 20.41 -1.56
CA PRO A 28 10.98 21.34 -2.62
C PRO A 28 10.54 20.85 -3.99
N GLY A 29 9.78 21.67 -4.71
CA GLY A 29 9.28 21.32 -6.03
C GLY A 29 8.18 20.25 -6.03
N ALA A 30 7.54 20.00 -4.88
CA ALA A 30 6.48 19.01 -4.77
C ALA A 30 5.37 19.23 -5.79
N ARG A 31 4.87 18.12 -6.32
CA ARG A 31 3.68 18.08 -7.17
C ARG A 31 2.68 17.09 -6.59
N VAL A 32 1.40 17.30 -6.91
CA VAL A 32 0.37 16.30 -6.63
C VAL A 32 0.71 15.01 -7.39
N ALA A 33 0.64 13.89 -6.69
CA ALA A 33 0.94 12.56 -7.22
C ALA A 33 -0.19 11.56 -7.00
N GLY A 34 -1.15 11.86 -6.12
CA GLY A 34 -2.20 10.89 -5.83
C GLY A 34 -3.08 11.29 -4.67
N TRP A 35 -3.65 10.27 -4.02
CA TRP A 35 -4.47 10.42 -2.82
C TRP A 35 -4.42 9.13 -2.00
N CYS A 36 -4.68 9.25 -0.70
CA CYS A 36 -4.81 8.12 0.22
C CYS A 36 -6.14 8.20 0.95
N GLY A 37 -6.66 7.05 1.37
CA GLY A 37 -7.92 6.94 2.09
C GLY A 37 -9.17 7.21 1.24
N GLY A 38 -10.29 6.66 1.70
CA GLY A 38 -11.62 6.92 1.18
C GLY A 38 -11.88 6.16 -0.12
N ARG A 39 -11.70 6.84 -1.26
CA ARG A 39 -12.16 6.36 -2.56
C ARG A 39 -11.02 5.76 -3.38
N ALA A 40 -11.26 4.61 -3.98
CA ALA A 40 -10.32 3.95 -4.88
C ALA A 40 -10.30 4.61 -6.28
N PRO A 41 -9.30 4.30 -7.13
CA PRO A 41 -9.31 4.69 -8.54
C PRO A 41 -10.43 3.98 -9.29
N GLY A 42 -10.69 4.40 -10.54
CA GLY A 42 -11.83 3.94 -11.34
C GLY A 42 -11.75 2.49 -11.85
N VAL A 43 -11.38 1.52 -11.01
CA VAL A 43 -11.29 0.08 -11.33
C VAL A 43 -12.66 -0.62 -11.37
N GLY A 44 -13.72 0.10 -10.97
CA GLY A 44 -15.09 -0.40 -10.86
C GLY A 44 -15.36 -1.07 -9.51
N ALA A 45 -16.55 -0.84 -8.93
CA ALA A 45 -16.89 -1.33 -7.59
C ALA A 45 -16.93 -2.87 -7.48
N ALA A 46 -17.20 -3.57 -8.58
CA ALA A 46 -17.16 -5.03 -8.63
C ALA A 46 -15.72 -5.57 -8.58
N SER A 47 -14.73 -4.80 -9.02
CA SER A 47 -13.31 -5.18 -9.01
C SER A 47 -12.61 -4.76 -7.71
N TRP A 48 -13.35 -4.23 -6.73
CA TRP A 48 -12.79 -3.76 -5.46
C TRP A 48 -12.19 -4.95 -4.68
N PRO A 49 -10.90 -4.93 -4.30
CA PRO A 49 -10.26 -6.04 -3.60
C PRO A 49 -10.98 -6.43 -2.31
N ARG A 50 -11.09 -7.74 -2.04
CA ARG A 50 -11.76 -8.27 -0.85
C ARG A 50 -10.83 -9.19 -0.08
N SER A 51 -10.98 -9.18 1.25
CA SER A 51 -10.31 -10.12 2.15
C SER A 51 -10.58 -11.57 1.71
N PRO A 52 -9.55 -12.41 1.55
CA PRO A 52 -9.73 -13.85 1.32
C PRO A 52 -10.31 -14.59 2.53
N VAL A 53 -10.23 -14.00 3.73
CA VAL A 53 -10.72 -14.60 4.98
C VAL A 53 -12.19 -14.24 5.22
N THR A 54 -12.53 -12.96 5.17
CA THR A 54 -13.86 -12.46 5.55
C THR A 54 -14.72 -12.06 4.37
N GLY A 55 -14.14 -11.84 3.18
CA GLY A 55 -14.86 -11.39 1.99
C GLY A 55 -15.27 -9.91 2.07
N LEU A 56 -14.94 -9.21 3.15
CA LEU A 56 -15.17 -7.79 3.32
C LEU A 56 -14.29 -6.99 2.34
N PRO A 57 -14.75 -5.84 1.84
CA PRO A 57 -13.93 -5.00 0.97
C PRO A 57 -12.71 -4.47 1.73
N MET A 58 -11.53 -4.62 1.14
CA MET A 58 -10.27 -4.11 1.68
C MET A 58 -10.29 -2.58 1.73
N ILE A 59 -9.64 -1.97 2.72
CA ILE A 59 -9.46 -0.51 2.75
C ILE A 59 -8.65 -0.05 1.54
N HIS A 60 -9.01 1.09 0.96
CA HIS A 60 -8.13 1.78 0.01
C HIS A 60 -7.08 2.55 0.79
N VAL A 61 -5.84 2.11 0.71
CA VAL A 61 -4.72 2.73 1.44
C VAL A 61 -4.24 3.95 0.68
N ILE A 62 -3.72 3.76 -0.53
CA ILE A 62 -3.13 4.84 -1.33
C ILE A 62 -3.21 4.53 -2.82
N THR A 63 -3.42 5.57 -3.63
CA THR A 63 -3.16 5.56 -5.07
C THR A 63 -2.09 6.59 -5.39
N LEU A 64 -1.04 6.16 -6.07
CA LEU A 64 0.16 6.95 -6.32
C LEU A 64 0.58 6.86 -7.79
N GLU A 65 0.70 8.01 -8.45
CA GLU A 65 1.35 8.12 -9.75
C GLU A 65 2.86 7.86 -9.62
N LEU A 66 3.37 6.97 -10.45
CA LEU A 66 4.76 6.58 -10.48
C LEU A 66 5.57 7.52 -11.38
N PRO A 67 6.72 8.04 -10.89
CA PRO A 67 7.75 8.60 -11.76
C PRO A 67 8.16 7.58 -12.83
N GLU A 68 8.60 8.05 -14.00
CA GLU A 68 8.92 7.21 -15.17
C GLU A 68 9.88 6.06 -14.82
N ASP A 69 10.95 6.34 -14.07
CA ASP A 69 11.92 5.35 -13.64
C ASP A 69 11.31 4.18 -12.83
N TYR A 70 10.19 4.41 -12.13
CA TYR A 70 9.51 3.42 -11.27
C TYR A 70 8.42 2.62 -12.00
N ARG A 71 8.16 2.85 -13.29
CA ARG A 71 7.15 2.12 -14.09
C ARG A 71 7.64 0.75 -14.56
N ARG A 72 8.07 -0.08 -13.62
CA ARG A 72 8.86 -1.32 -13.88
C ARG A 72 8.11 -2.46 -14.55
N LYS A 73 6.78 -2.41 -14.58
CA LYS A 73 5.94 -3.43 -15.21
C LYS A 73 5.31 -3.00 -16.54
N GLY A 74 5.71 -1.85 -17.08
CA GLY A 74 5.25 -1.33 -18.37
C GLY A 74 5.08 0.19 -18.34
N ASP A 75 5.52 0.86 -19.41
CA ASP A 75 5.49 2.32 -19.51
C ASP A 75 4.07 2.90 -19.49
N ASP A 76 3.07 2.10 -19.88
CA ASP A 76 1.65 2.43 -19.83
C ASP A 76 1.03 2.31 -18.43
N LEU A 77 1.73 1.66 -17.49
CA LEU A 77 1.30 1.49 -16.10
C LEU A 77 1.85 2.64 -15.24
N VAL A 78 1.12 3.74 -15.25
CA VAL A 78 1.59 5.02 -14.72
C VAL A 78 1.38 5.20 -13.22
N ALA A 79 0.58 4.34 -12.58
CA ALA A 79 0.24 4.46 -11.16
C ALA A 79 0.01 3.10 -10.50
N VAL A 80 0.04 3.07 -9.17
CA VAL A 80 -0.34 1.93 -8.34
C VAL A 80 -1.45 2.31 -7.36
N SER A 81 -2.25 1.33 -6.95
CA SER A 81 -3.22 1.44 -5.87
C SER A 81 -3.05 0.28 -4.90
N PHE A 82 -2.91 0.59 -3.62
CA PHE A 82 -2.66 -0.40 -2.56
C PHE A 82 -3.87 -0.51 -1.63
N PHE A 83 -4.16 -1.72 -1.18
CA PHE A 83 -5.30 -2.08 -0.35
C PHE A 83 -4.91 -3.07 0.76
N GLN A 84 -5.60 -3.04 1.90
CA GLN A 84 -5.35 -3.91 3.06
C GLN A 84 -6.67 -4.49 3.62
N ALA A 85 -6.62 -5.72 4.16
CA ALA A 85 -7.70 -6.34 4.93
C ALA A 85 -7.44 -6.45 6.45
N ASP A 86 -6.19 -6.45 6.91
CA ASP A 86 -5.82 -6.77 8.31
C ASP A 86 -6.62 -7.95 8.90
N ASP A 87 -6.64 -9.07 8.18
CA ASP A 87 -7.53 -10.21 8.41
C ASP A 87 -6.82 -11.43 9.01
N HIS A 88 -5.55 -11.28 9.40
CA HIS A 88 -4.70 -12.35 9.93
C HIS A 88 -5.25 -13.01 11.22
N VAL A 89 -6.11 -12.31 11.97
CA VAL A 89 -6.81 -12.81 13.17
C VAL A 89 -8.34 -12.82 13.04
N ALA A 90 -8.86 -12.51 11.85
CA ALA A 90 -10.29 -12.46 11.63
C ALA A 90 -10.93 -13.86 11.57
N ASP A 91 -12.23 -13.93 11.85
CA ASP A 91 -12.99 -15.16 11.74
C ASP A 91 -13.32 -15.43 10.26
N ALA A 92 -12.83 -16.55 9.72
CA ALA A 92 -13.10 -16.91 8.33
C ALA A 92 -14.61 -17.13 8.09
N ILE A 93 -15.09 -16.63 6.94
CA ILE A 93 -16.45 -16.93 6.47
C ILE A 93 -16.38 -18.09 5.48
N GLU A 94 -17.18 -19.14 5.75
CA GLU A 94 -17.20 -20.36 4.95
C GLU A 94 -17.44 -20.08 3.45
N GLY A 95 -16.52 -20.56 2.62
CA GLY A 95 -16.58 -20.51 1.16
C GLY A 95 -16.13 -19.19 0.54
N VAL A 96 -15.75 -18.16 1.30
CA VAL A 96 -15.26 -16.89 0.73
C VAL A 96 -14.00 -17.10 -0.11
N ASP A 97 -13.03 -17.83 0.41
CA ASP A 97 -11.77 -18.15 -0.25
C ASP A 97 -12.01 -18.92 -1.57
N GLU A 98 -12.88 -19.93 -1.52
CA GLU A 98 -13.26 -20.72 -2.69
C GLU A 98 -13.93 -19.87 -3.77
N LEU A 99 -14.84 -18.96 -3.38
CA LEU A 99 -15.53 -18.06 -4.29
C LEU A 99 -14.57 -17.05 -4.92
N LEU A 100 -13.65 -16.47 -4.13
CA LEU A 100 -12.62 -15.55 -4.63
C LEU A 100 -11.62 -16.23 -5.56
N ALA A 101 -11.34 -17.52 -5.34
CA ALA A 101 -10.57 -18.36 -6.26
C ALA A 101 -11.34 -18.73 -7.55
N GLY A 102 -12.60 -18.32 -7.68
CA GLY A 102 -13.42 -18.51 -8.89
C GLY A 102 -14.26 -19.77 -8.89
N THR A 103 -14.45 -20.43 -7.74
CA THR A 103 -15.37 -21.56 -7.63
C THR A 103 -16.80 -21.09 -7.88
N ALA A 104 -17.55 -21.84 -8.68
CA ALA A 104 -18.94 -21.50 -8.96
C ALA A 104 -19.77 -21.60 -7.67
N PRO A 105 -20.56 -20.57 -7.31
CA PRO A 105 -21.35 -20.58 -6.09
C PRO A 105 -22.43 -21.66 -6.13
N THR A 106 -22.72 -22.26 -4.96
CA THR A 106 -23.91 -23.10 -4.79
C THR A 106 -25.19 -22.27 -4.95
N PRO A 107 -26.37 -22.90 -5.16
CA PRO A 107 -27.63 -22.17 -5.19
C PRO A 107 -27.90 -21.35 -3.93
N GLU A 108 -27.49 -21.84 -2.76
CA GLU A 108 -27.62 -21.13 -1.48
C GLU A 108 -26.69 -19.92 -1.42
N GLN A 109 -25.41 -20.07 -1.80
CA GLN A 109 -24.45 -18.96 -1.85
C GLN A 109 -24.85 -17.90 -2.88
N ALA A 110 -25.39 -18.31 -4.03
CA ALA A 110 -25.89 -17.39 -5.05
C ALA A 110 -27.16 -16.62 -4.62
N ALA A 111 -27.91 -17.14 -3.65
CA ALA A 111 -29.07 -16.48 -3.07
C ALA A 111 -28.71 -15.51 -1.94
N ASP A 112 -27.54 -15.68 -1.33
CA ASP A 112 -26.98 -14.75 -0.34
C ASP A 112 -26.38 -13.51 -1.03
N PRO A 113 -26.87 -12.29 -0.76
CA PRO A 113 -26.37 -11.08 -1.43
C PRO A 113 -24.88 -10.82 -1.22
N PHE A 114 -24.35 -11.14 -0.03
CA PHE A 114 -22.95 -10.93 0.30
C PHE A 114 -22.07 -11.91 -0.46
N LEU A 115 -22.37 -13.21 -0.39
CA LEU A 115 -21.59 -14.24 -1.10
C LEU A 115 -21.71 -14.12 -2.61
N ALA A 116 -22.87 -13.72 -3.14
CA ALA A 116 -23.02 -13.38 -4.54
C ALA A 116 -22.11 -12.22 -4.97
N ALA A 117 -21.93 -11.20 -4.12
CA ALA A 117 -21.01 -10.09 -4.38
C ALA A 117 -19.53 -10.51 -4.29
N VAL A 118 -19.19 -11.41 -3.37
CA VAL A 118 -17.85 -12.03 -3.30
C VAL A 118 -17.56 -12.79 -4.61
N ALA A 119 -18.48 -13.65 -5.06
CA ALA A 119 -18.35 -14.37 -6.32
C ALA A 119 -18.26 -13.44 -7.55
N ALA A 120 -19.04 -12.36 -7.56
CA ALA A 120 -18.97 -11.35 -8.61
C ALA A 120 -17.61 -10.63 -8.63
N THR A 121 -16.96 -10.48 -7.48
CA THR A 121 -15.63 -9.88 -7.37
C THR A 121 -14.57 -10.75 -8.05
N ALA A 122 -14.64 -12.07 -7.87
CA ALA A 122 -13.75 -13.00 -8.58
C ALA A 122 -13.90 -12.88 -10.11
N ALA A 123 -15.14 -12.80 -10.60
CA ALA A 123 -15.43 -12.65 -12.02
C ALA A 123 -15.01 -11.29 -12.60
N ALA A 124 -15.01 -10.24 -11.77
CA ALA A 124 -14.61 -8.88 -12.12
C ALA A 124 -13.17 -8.54 -11.70
N ARG A 125 -12.38 -9.52 -11.25
CA ARG A 125 -11.04 -9.30 -10.70
C ARG A 125 -10.20 -8.47 -11.68
N HIS A 126 -9.56 -7.42 -11.18
CA HIS A 126 -8.76 -6.55 -12.02
C HIS A 126 -7.58 -7.36 -12.62
N PRO A 127 -7.34 -7.28 -13.94
CA PRO A 127 -6.33 -8.12 -14.61
C PRO A 127 -4.89 -7.82 -14.17
N ARG A 128 -4.66 -6.67 -13.54
CA ARG A 128 -3.35 -6.22 -13.02
C ARG A 128 -3.32 -6.11 -11.49
N GLN A 129 -4.19 -6.84 -10.81
CA GLN A 129 -4.13 -6.99 -9.36
C GLN A 129 -3.12 -8.09 -9.01
N GLU A 130 -2.18 -7.74 -8.14
CA GLU A 130 -1.25 -8.62 -7.44
C GLU A 130 -1.80 -8.81 -6.01
N ASP A 131 -1.97 -10.06 -5.59
CA ASP A 131 -2.34 -10.37 -4.20
C ASP A 131 -1.06 -10.53 -3.40
N LEU A 132 -1.01 -9.87 -2.26
CA LEU A 132 0.17 -9.78 -1.39
C LEU A 132 -0.22 -10.29 0.00
N GLU A 133 0.69 -11.00 0.66
CA GLU A 133 0.51 -11.52 2.01
C GLU A 133 1.76 -11.16 2.81
N ASP A 134 1.55 -10.64 4.02
CA ASP A 134 2.64 -10.31 4.94
C ASP A 134 3.07 -11.51 5.78
N MET A 135 4.10 -11.34 6.60
CA MET A 135 4.64 -12.43 7.41
C MET A 135 3.69 -12.95 8.51
N ILE A 136 2.65 -12.19 8.87
CA ILE A 136 1.64 -12.60 9.85
C ILE A 136 0.39 -13.22 9.19
N GLY A 137 0.34 -13.24 7.85
CA GLY A 137 -0.76 -13.80 7.06
C GLY A 137 -1.87 -12.81 6.73
N GLY A 138 -1.62 -11.50 6.86
CA GLY A 138 -2.56 -10.45 6.51
C GLY A 138 -2.60 -10.16 5.01
N ALA A 139 -3.80 -10.13 4.45
CA ALA A 139 -4.01 -9.96 3.02
C ALA A 139 -3.96 -8.49 2.58
N HIS A 140 -3.28 -8.29 1.45
CA HIS A 140 -3.09 -7.02 0.77
C HIS A 140 -3.30 -7.18 -0.73
N ALA A 141 -3.60 -6.08 -1.42
CA ALA A 141 -3.67 -6.07 -2.88
C ALA A 141 -3.00 -4.84 -3.46
N LEU A 142 -2.21 -5.04 -4.52
CA LEU A 142 -1.62 -3.99 -5.32
C LEU A 142 -2.19 -4.04 -6.73
N ILE A 143 -2.78 -2.93 -7.18
CA ILE A 143 -3.31 -2.80 -8.54
C ILE A 143 -2.44 -1.82 -9.32
N ARG A 144 -1.95 -2.23 -10.47
CA ARG A 144 -1.28 -1.33 -11.43
C ARG A 144 -2.29 -0.73 -12.39
N LEU A 145 -2.19 0.59 -12.56
CA LEU A 145 -3.16 1.40 -13.28
C LEU A 145 -2.56 1.99 -14.54
N THR A 146 -3.33 1.95 -15.61
CA THR A 146 -3.13 2.77 -16.80
C THR A 146 -3.43 4.24 -16.51
N ALA A 147 -3.01 5.13 -17.40
CA ALA A 147 -3.35 6.55 -17.31
C ALA A 147 -4.87 6.81 -17.34
N GLU A 148 -5.63 5.97 -18.06
CA GLU A 148 -7.10 6.07 -18.11
C GLU A 148 -7.73 5.68 -16.76
N GLU A 149 -7.31 4.56 -16.17
CA GLU A 149 -7.80 4.08 -14.87
C GLU A 149 -7.43 5.05 -13.73
N PHE A 150 -6.23 5.64 -13.78
CA PHE A 150 -5.79 6.63 -12.80
C PHE A 150 -6.55 7.96 -12.93
N ALA A 151 -6.86 8.40 -14.15
CA ALA A 151 -7.60 9.65 -14.41
C ALA A 151 -9.13 9.50 -14.29
N ALA A 152 -9.63 8.27 -14.23
CA ALA A 152 -11.06 7.99 -14.09
C ALA A 152 -11.61 8.55 -12.76
N PRO A 153 -12.93 8.85 -12.69
CA PRO A 153 -13.56 9.25 -11.45
C PRO A 153 -13.30 8.24 -10.34
N ARG A 154 -12.89 8.74 -9.17
CA ARG A 154 -12.71 7.94 -7.96
C ARG A 154 -14.04 7.32 -7.56
N ILE A 155 -13.99 6.08 -7.08
CA ILE A 155 -15.18 5.30 -6.71
C ILE A 155 -15.23 5.08 -5.21
N ASP A 156 -16.45 5.11 -4.66
CA ASP A 156 -16.70 4.70 -3.28
C ASP A 156 -16.52 3.18 -3.14
N PRO A 157 -16.24 2.69 -1.91
CA PRO A 157 -16.34 1.28 -1.59
C PRO A 157 -17.68 0.68 -2.06
N PRO A 158 -17.73 -0.63 -2.37
CA PRO A 158 -18.98 -1.29 -2.72
C PRO A 158 -20.02 -1.08 -1.61
N ALA A 159 -21.30 -1.07 -1.99
CA ALA A 159 -22.40 -0.86 -1.05
C ALA A 159 -22.31 -1.84 0.13
N ASP A 160 -22.61 -1.35 1.34
CA ASP A 160 -22.61 -2.16 2.54
C ASP A 160 -23.79 -3.14 2.52
N ILE A 161 -23.46 -4.41 2.35
CA ILE A 161 -24.37 -5.55 2.31
C ILE A 161 -23.92 -6.62 3.30
N ARG A 162 -23.24 -6.21 4.38
CA ARG A 162 -22.65 -7.13 5.35
C ARG A 162 -23.71 -8.11 5.89
N PRO A 163 -23.38 -9.40 6.03
CA PRO A 163 -24.27 -10.35 6.68
C PRO A 163 -24.44 -10.02 8.16
N ASP A 164 -25.60 -10.35 8.71
CA ASP A 164 -25.91 -10.16 10.13
C ASP A 164 -24.98 -11.03 11.00
N GLY A 165 -24.55 -10.49 12.15
CA GLY A 165 -23.85 -11.27 13.17
C GLY A 165 -22.36 -11.53 12.94
N LEU A 166 -21.73 -10.78 12.02
CA LEU A 166 -20.32 -10.84 11.62
C LEU A 166 -19.29 -10.48 12.74
N GLY A 167 -19.64 -10.62 14.01
CA GLY A 167 -18.74 -10.34 15.14
C GLY A 167 -18.43 -8.86 15.36
N ASP A 168 -17.42 -8.60 16.20
CA ASP A 168 -16.90 -7.25 16.44
C ASP A 168 -15.74 -6.90 15.48
N LYS A 169 -15.06 -5.77 15.69
CA LYS A 169 -13.96 -5.35 14.82
C LYS A 169 -12.80 -6.37 14.72
N TYR A 170 -12.54 -7.15 15.77
CA TYR A 170 -11.43 -8.10 15.78
C TYR A 170 -11.78 -9.35 14.97
N SER A 171 -13.03 -9.80 15.09
CA SER A 171 -13.55 -10.91 14.26
C SER A 171 -13.61 -10.57 12.76
N ARG A 172 -13.54 -9.28 12.37
CA ARG A 172 -13.73 -8.84 10.98
C ARG A 172 -12.46 -8.38 10.27
N GLY A 173 -11.41 -8.04 11.02
CA GLY A 173 -10.29 -7.27 10.47
C GLY A 173 -10.70 -5.86 10.04
N GLN A 174 -9.74 -5.09 9.51
CA GLN A 174 -10.01 -3.77 8.96
C GLN A 174 -10.69 -3.87 7.59
N ASN A 175 -11.71 -3.05 7.35
CA ASN A 175 -12.41 -3.09 6.07
C ASN A 175 -12.92 -1.71 5.66
N ALA A 176 -13.17 -1.53 4.36
CA ALA A 176 -13.55 -0.25 3.81
C ALA A 176 -14.89 0.30 4.34
N TRP A 177 -15.77 -0.55 4.88
CA TRP A 177 -17.04 -0.08 5.42
C TRP A 177 -16.92 0.56 6.81
N ASP A 178 -15.96 0.11 7.61
CA ASP A 178 -15.78 0.57 8.99
C ASP A 178 -14.56 1.48 9.17
N ASP A 179 -13.49 1.23 8.40
CA ASP A 179 -12.14 1.74 8.68
C ASP A 179 -11.56 2.66 7.58
N SER A 180 -12.36 3.04 6.58
CA SER A 180 -11.93 3.98 5.54
C SER A 180 -11.52 5.33 6.15
N ALA A 181 -10.25 5.69 6.01
CA ALA A 181 -9.78 7.03 6.39
C ALA A 181 -10.33 8.12 5.46
N PRO A 182 -10.43 9.38 5.93
CA PRO A 182 -10.72 10.50 5.04
C PRO A 182 -9.70 10.64 3.92
N GLU A 183 -10.19 10.97 2.73
CA GLU A 183 -9.33 11.20 1.56
C GLU A 183 -8.36 12.36 1.80
N THR A 184 -7.07 12.13 1.59
CA THR A 184 -6.02 13.15 1.69
C THR A 184 -5.20 13.17 0.40
N THR A 185 -4.85 14.36 -0.08
CA THR A 185 -4.01 14.50 -1.28
C THR A 185 -2.58 14.09 -0.98
N VAL A 186 -1.99 13.30 -1.87
CA VAL A 186 -0.59 12.87 -1.81
C VAL A 186 0.24 13.72 -2.76
N TRP A 187 1.34 14.21 -2.25
CA TRP A 187 2.36 14.97 -2.95
C TRP A 187 3.65 14.16 -3.02
N ILE A 188 4.45 14.40 -4.05
CA ILE A 188 5.76 13.78 -4.24
C ILE A 188 6.81 14.85 -4.50
N GLY A 189 7.95 14.76 -3.82
CA GLY A 189 9.13 15.61 -4.01
C GLY A 189 10.38 14.77 -4.23
N GLU A 190 11.35 15.28 -4.97
CA GLU A 190 12.64 14.58 -5.17
C GLU A 190 13.46 14.63 -3.87
N ARG A 191 13.92 13.46 -3.41
CA ARG A 191 14.86 13.35 -2.30
C ARG A 191 16.28 13.50 -2.83
N THR A 192 16.99 14.53 -2.37
CA THR A 192 18.37 14.83 -2.82
C THR A 192 19.38 14.49 -1.73
N GLY A 193 20.54 13.96 -2.11
CA GLY A 193 21.63 13.68 -1.17
C GLY A 193 21.53 12.33 -0.46
N ASP A 194 20.52 11.51 -0.80
CA ASP A 194 20.38 10.16 -0.26
C ASP A 194 21.53 9.25 -0.77
N PRO A 195 22.34 8.67 0.14
CA PRO A 195 23.49 7.85 -0.22
C PRO A 195 23.11 6.56 -0.95
N ASN A 196 21.85 6.12 -0.80
CA ASN A 196 21.35 4.86 -1.30
C ASN A 196 20.53 4.99 -2.60
N THR A 197 20.52 6.18 -3.22
CA THR A 197 19.78 6.40 -4.47
C THR A 197 20.23 5.42 -5.56
N GLY A 198 19.31 4.56 -6.01
CA GLY A 198 19.56 3.59 -7.07
C GLY A 198 20.25 2.31 -6.62
N LEU A 199 20.40 2.10 -5.32
CA LEU A 199 20.92 0.87 -4.72
C LEU A 199 19.76 0.03 -4.18
N ALA A 200 19.93 -1.29 -4.21
CA ALA A 200 18.97 -2.21 -3.63
C ALA A 200 19.17 -2.25 -2.11
N PRO A 201 18.10 -2.11 -1.29
CA PRO A 201 18.20 -2.28 0.15
C PRO A 201 18.72 -3.66 0.55
N THR A 202 19.60 -3.71 1.54
CA THR A 202 20.16 -4.93 2.12
C THR A 202 20.62 -4.66 3.56
N GLU A 203 20.69 -5.71 4.39
CA GLU A 203 21.26 -5.66 5.74
C GLU A 203 22.68 -6.26 5.79
N ASP A 204 23.13 -6.87 4.67
CA ASP A 204 24.40 -7.61 4.60
C ASP A 204 25.55 -6.70 4.13
N SER A 205 25.53 -5.42 4.51
CA SER A 205 26.57 -4.46 4.13
C SER A 205 27.92 -4.72 4.82
N GLU A 206 28.01 -5.67 5.77
CA GLU A 206 29.25 -6.05 6.48
C GLU A 206 30.40 -6.44 5.52
N ASP A 207 30.09 -6.96 4.33
CA ASP A 207 31.10 -7.34 3.32
C ASP A 207 31.31 -6.26 2.24
N GLY A 208 30.59 -5.13 2.30
CA GLY A 208 30.68 -4.03 1.34
C GLY A 208 30.20 -4.36 -0.09
N GLU A 209 29.52 -5.50 -0.28
CA GLU A 209 28.91 -5.83 -1.57
C GLU A 209 27.67 -4.95 -1.82
N GLY A 210 27.60 -4.31 -2.98
CA GLY A 210 26.44 -3.49 -3.39
C GLY A 210 26.48 -2.02 -2.98
N GLY A 211 27.26 -1.64 -1.96
CA GLY A 211 27.52 -0.25 -1.57
C GLY A 211 26.35 0.48 -0.91
N TYR A 212 25.30 -0.24 -0.51
CA TYR A 212 24.20 0.27 0.30
C TYR A 212 24.70 0.60 1.71
N VAL A 213 24.20 1.68 2.30
CA VAL A 213 24.54 2.16 3.63
C VAL A 213 23.31 2.03 4.53
N ASP A 214 23.31 1.01 5.37
CA ASP A 214 22.16 0.69 6.22
C ASP A 214 21.89 1.82 7.22
N ALA A 215 20.62 2.10 7.50
CA ALA A 215 20.25 3.15 8.46
C ALA A 215 20.89 2.88 9.83
N TRP A 216 21.47 3.91 10.44
CA TRP A 216 22.12 3.84 11.76
C TRP A 216 23.35 2.93 11.85
N SER A 217 23.94 2.56 10.71
CA SER A 217 25.15 1.72 10.64
C SER A 217 26.47 2.47 10.91
N SER A 218 26.43 3.81 10.98
CA SER A 218 27.60 4.68 11.05
C SER A 218 27.41 5.81 12.06
N ASP A 219 28.46 6.16 12.80
CA ASP A 219 28.50 7.34 13.69
C ASP A 219 28.88 8.64 12.93
N ASP A 220 28.63 8.69 11.61
CA ASP A 220 28.92 9.86 10.80
C ASP A 220 27.81 10.89 10.96
N GLU A 221 28.15 12.09 11.46
CA GLU A 221 27.17 13.13 11.82
C GLU A 221 26.29 13.57 10.63
N ASP A 222 26.81 13.56 9.40
CA ASP A 222 26.04 13.94 8.22
C ASP A 222 25.04 12.82 7.84
N LEU A 223 25.44 11.54 7.99
CA LEU A 223 24.54 10.40 7.80
C LEU A 223 23.45 10.33 8.87
N GLU A 224 23.80 10.52 10.14
CA GLU A 224 22.81 10.55 11.24
C GLU A 224 21.78 11.67 11.04
N ALA A 225 22.23 12.85 10.62
CA ALA A 225 21.34 13.95 10.29
C ALA A 225 20.41 13.63 9.11
N PHE A 226 20.93 12.94 8.10
CA PHE A 226 20.13 12.47 6.97
C PHE A 226 19.09 11.43 7.40
N TRP A 227 19.49 10.37 8.13
CA TRP A 227 18.56 9.33 8.60
C TRP A 227 17.44 9.89 9.48
N SER A 228 17.79 10.80 10.39
CA SER A 228 16.81 11.51 11.21
C SER A 228 15.79 12.32 10.38
N SER A 229 16.18 12.75 9.18
CA SER A 229 15.30 13.53 8.29
C SER A 229 14.34 12.67 7.45
N VAL A 230 14.65 11.39 7.26
CA VAL A 230 13.84 10.44 6.47
C VAL A 230 13.10 9.40 7.34
N GLU A 231 13.36 9.37 8.64
CA GLU A 231 12.63 8.54 9.59
C GLU A 231 11.13 8.89 9.60
N GLY A 232 10.28 7.86 9.43
CA GLY A 232 8.83 8.04 9.43
C GLY A 232 8.29 8.74 8.16
N VAL A 233 9.04 8.72 7.06
CA VAL A 233 8.66 9.32 5.78
C VAL A 233 8.42 8.23 4.73
N SER A 234 7.17 8.09 4.26
CA SER A 234 6.86 7.24 3.11
C SER A 234 7.55 7.74 1.84
N HIS A 235 8.11 6.84 1.02
CA HIS A 235 8.98 7.24 -0.08
C HIS A 235 9.13 6.17 -1.18
N LEU A 236 9.72 6.58 -2.30
CA LEU A 236 10.15 5.71 -3.41
C LEU A 236 11.68 5.68 -3.50
N GLY A 237 12.26 4.49 -3.33
CA GLY A 237 13.68 4.18 -3.43
C GLY A 237 14.59 4.96 -2.47
N GLY A 238 15.88 4.66 -2.53
CA GLY A 238 16.86 5.28 -1.62
C GLY A 238 16.96 4.55 -0.28
N THR A 239 17.19 5.30 0.78
CA THR A 239 17.33 4.79 2.14
C THR A 239 15.98 4.40 2.72
N VAL A 240 15.82 3.11 3.03
CA VAL A 240 14.65 2.56 3.74
C VAL A 240 14.90 2.63 5.25
N MET A 241 13.82 2.81 6.02
CA MET A 241 13.85 2.94 7.47
C MET A 241 13.02 1.83 8.11
N PRO A 242 13.40 0.56 7.93
CA PRO A 242 12.54 -0.56 8.28
C PRO A 242 12.44 -0.70 9.80
N CYS A 243 11.25 -1.02 10.32
CA CYS A 243 11.10 -1.42 11.72
C CYS A 243 11.41 -2.91 11.95
N GLN A 244 11.45 -3.66 10.85
CA GLN A 244 11.66 -5.10 10.74
C GLN A 244 12.92 -5.43 9.92
N GLY A 245 13.25 -6.71 9.81
CA GLY A 245 14.31 -7.15 8.90
C GLY A 245 13.95 -6.95 7.43
N LEU A 246 14.92 -6.68 6.57
CA LEU A 246 14.65 -6.55 5.12
C LEU A 246 14.42 -7.92 4.45
N PRO A 247 13.34 -8.09 3.66
CA PRO A 247 13.13 -9.29 2.88
C PRO A 247 14.17 -9.42 1.76
N ALA A 248 14.56 -10.66 1.45
CA ALA A 248 15.46 -10.92 0.34
C ALA A 248 14.79 -10.60 -1.01
N GLY A 249 15.56 -10.03 -1.95
CA GLY A 249 15.10 -9.79 -3.32
C GLY A 249 14.49 -8.41 -3.58
N LEU A 250 14.65 -7.47 -2.64
CA LEU A 250 14.44 -6.05 -2.90
C LEU A 250 15.40 -5.55 -3.99
N THR A 251 14.92 -4.60 -4.76
CA THR A 251 15.60 -3.89 -5.84
C THR A 251 15.65 -2.40 -5.48
N PRO A 252 16.26 -1.52 -6.27
CA PRO A 252 16.21 -0.08 -6.02
C PRO A 252 14.81 0.56 -6.13
N TYR A 253 13.78 -0.20 -6.53
CA TYR A 253 12.44 0.32 -6.85
C TYR A 253 11.43 0.08 -5.72
N VAL A 254 11.88 0.10 -4.47
CA VAL A 254 11.02 -0.04 -3.28
C VAL A 254 10.10 1.17 -3.12
N PHE A 255 8.86 0.90 -2.78
CA PHE A 255 7.91 1.83 -2.20
C PHE A 255 7.78 1.50 -0.72
N GLU A 256 8.33 2.35 0.15
CA GLU A 256 8.17 2.22 1.60
C GLU A 256 6.98 3.09 2.04
N LEU A 257 6.05 2.48 2.79
CA LEU A 257 4.81 3.12 3.22
C LEU A 257 4.64 2.99 4.73
N GLU A 258 4.59 4.14 5.39
CA GLU A 258 4.45 4.25 6.83
C GLU A 258 3.06 3.89 7.37
N ASP A 259 3.04 3.45 8.64
CA ASP A 259 1.83 3.21 9.42
C ASP A 259 0.85 4.41 9.40
N GLY A 260 -0.44 4.10 9.41
CA GLY A 260 -1.52 5.09 9.46
C GLY A 260 -1.84 5.79 8.13
N VAL A 261 -1.02 5.64 7.08
CA VAL A 261 -1.36 6.18 5.76
C VAL A 261 -2.62 5.51 5.23
N GLY A 262 -3.64 6.29 4.85
CA GLY A 262 -4.90 5.72 4.35
C GLY A 262 -5.72 4.92 5.37
N GLY A 263 -5.37 4.98 6.65
CA GLY A 263 -6.04 4.19 7.72
C GLY A 263 -5.44 2.81 7.94
N VAL A 264 -4.34 2.49 7.23
CA VAL A 264 -3.59 1.24 7.36
C VAL A 264 -3.03 1.10 8.77
N ASN A 265 -3.04 -0.12 9.32
CA ASN A 265 -2.39 -0.44 10.59
C ASN A 265 -1.25 -1.42 10.33
N PHE A 266 -0.04 -0.97 10.56
CA PHE A 266 1.21 -1.74 10.50
C PHE A 266 1.84 -1.92 11.87
N GLY A 267 1.08 -1.73 12.95
CA GLY A 267 1.58 -1.78 14.33
C GLY A 267 2.51 -0.61 14.70
N GLY A 268 2.77 0.31 13.77
CA GLY A 268 3.83 1.31 13.90
C GLY A 268 5.15 0.91 13.23
N GLY A 269 5.13 -0.12 12.38
CA GLY A 269 6.15 -0.36 11.35
C GLY A 269 5.83 0.28 10.01
N ASN A 270 6.45 -0.21 8.94
CA ASN A 270 6.18 0.24 7.57
C ASN A 270 6.17 -0.95 6.59
N ALA A 271 5.45 -0.76 5.49
CA ALA A 271 5.40 -1.73 4.40
C ALA A 271 6.48 -1.43 3.36
N GLN A 272 7.16 -2.48 2.90
CA GLN A 272 8.15 -2.44 1.84
C GLN A 272 7.56 -3.16 0.63
N ILE A 273 7.25 -2.40 -0.41
CA ILE A 273 6.62 -2.91 -1.63
C ILE A 273 7.58 -2.72 -2.80
N ASP A 274 8.22 -3.79 -3.28
CA ASP A 274 9.10 -3.68 -4.44
C ASP A 274 8.32 -3.62 -5.75
N LEU A 275 8.41 -2.48 -6.43
CA LEU A 275 7.64 -2.24 -7.66
C LEU A 275 8.17 -3.02 -8.87
N GLU A 276 9.37 -3.59 -8.82
CA GLU A 276 10.00 -4.39 -9.88
C GLU A 276 9.90 -5.89 -9.63
N SER A 277 10.35 -6.38 -8.48
CA SER A 277 10.39 -7.81 -8.14
C SER A 277 9.04 -8.32 -7.65
N GLY A 278 8.22 -7.44 -7.05
CA GLY A 278 6.97 -7.82 -6.38
C GLY A 278 7.19 -8.41 -4.99
N VAL A 279 8.40 -8.31 -4.44
CA VAL A 279 8.67 -8.61 -3.02
C VAL A 279 7.85 -7.65 -2.16
N PHE A 280 7.23 -8.20 -1.12
CA PHE A 280 6.41 -7.46 -0.18
C PHE A 280 6.68 -7.99 1.22
N ASP A 281 6.86 -7.08 2.18
CA ASP A 281 6.86 -7.40 3.59
C ASP A 281 6.41 -6.19 4.41
N TRP A 282 5.85 -6.46 5.58
CA TRP A 282 5.67 -5.48 6.65
C TRP A 282 5.51 -6.23 7.97
N ALA A 283 6.10 -5.70 9.04
CA ALA A 283 5.88 -6.18 10.38
C ALA A 283 6.34 -5.16 11.43
N GLN A 284 5.78 -5.30 12.63
CA GLN A 284 6.38 -4.80 13.87
C GLN A 284 6.39 -5.92 14.91
#